data_AF-A0A2D5K221-F1
#
_entry.id   AF-A0A2D5K221-F1
#
_cell.length_a   1.000
_cell.length_b   1.000
_cell.length_c   1.000
_cell.angle_alpha   90.00
_cell.angle_beta   90.00
_cell.angle_gamma   90.00
#
_symmetry.space_group_name_H-M   'P 1'
#
loop_
_entity.id
_entity.type
_entity.pdbx_description
1 polymer ?
#
loop_
_entity_poly.entity_id
_entity_poly.type
_entity_poly.pdbx_seq_one_letter_code
_entity_poly.pdbx_strand_id
1 'polypeptide(L)'
;MTSCIFEGSVTHMRNKPIFHSFTYNIFMMYLNIDEIDDIFKKYLLWGTQKFSFARFRRTDHFGNNRLPLNKSIRKLVFEETGKKIDGSIYLLTNLSYFGYCFNPVSFYYCYATNEKLEVIIAEVTNTPWGETCCYVLTDNLTDFESNMKRFQPQKKMHVSPFMPMDVDYDWLFSNPSDSLKVMMGNSKNEERFFKNLNVLNFCSVGLV
;
A
#
# COMPACT_ATOMS: atom_id res chain seq x y z
N MET A 1 9.89 -2.85 14.45
CA MET A 1 10.32 -2.25 13.15
C MET A 1 10.47 -0.74 13.30
N THR A 2 11.17 -0.07 12.38
CA THR A 2 11.29 1.40 12.36
C THR A 2 10.90 1.93 10.99
N SER A 3 10.49 3.20 10.94
CA SER A 3 10.19 3.87 9.68
C SER A 3 11.42 3.95 8.77
N CYS A 4 11.24 3.69 7.48
CA CYS A 4 12.33 3.62 6.49
C CYS A 4 11.85 4.01 5.08
N ILE A 5 12.78 3.99 4.12
CA ILE A 5 12.51 4.19 2.70
C ILE A 5 12.78 2.88 1.97
N PHE A 6 11.81 2.40 1.20
CA PHE A 6 12.00 1.29 0.28
C PHE A 6 12.33 1.83 -1.10
N GLU A 7 13.43 1.38 -1.71
CA GLU A 7 13.78 1.67 -3.10
C GLU A 7 13.76 0.38 -3.91
N GLY A 8 13.09 0.40 -5.05
CA GLY A 8 12.91 -0.78 -5.89
C GLY A 8 12.38 -0.43 -7.26
N SER A 9 11.61 -1.35 -7.83
CA SER A 9 11.06 -1.19 -9.17
C SER A 9 9.60 -1.60 -9.24
N VAL A 10 8.90 -1.12 -10.26
CA VAL A 10 7.55 -1.59 -10.59
C VAL A 10 7.58 -2.12 -12.00
N THR A 11 7.02 -3.30 -12.23
CA THR A 11 6.89 -3.90 -13.55
C THR A 11 5.41 -4.06 -13.90
N HIS A 12 4.91 -3.18 -14.75
CA HIS A 12 3.56 -3.35 -15.30
C HIS A 12 3.62 -4.31 -16.47
N MET A 13 2.90 -5.42 -16.36
CA MET A 13 2.79 -6.39 -17.45
C MET A 13 1.34 -6.44 -17.93
N ARG A 14 1.14 -6.66 -19.22
CA ARG A 14 -0.16 -6.94 -19.80
C ARG A 14 0.04 -7.95 -20.91
N ASN A 15 -0.58 -9.13 -20.78
CA ASN A 15 -0.34 -10.24 -21.70
C ASN A 15 -1.22 -10.20 -22.97
N LYS A 16 -2.38 -9.54 -22.91
CA LYS A 16 -3.34 -9.47 -24.03
C LYS A 16 -3.83 -8.02 -24.26
N PRO A 17 -4.20 -7.65 -25.49
CA PRO A 17 -4.12 -8.46 -26.73
C PRO A 17 -2.69 -8.64 -27.25
N ILE A 18 -1.79 -7.73 -26.91
CA ILE A 18 -0.36 -7.78 -27.22
C ILE A 18 0.40 -7.71 -25.90
N PHE A 19 1.45 -8.51 -25.77
CA PHE A 19 2.34 -8.47 -24.61
C PHE A 19 2.99 -7.09 -24.50
N HIS A 20 2.80 -6.43 -23.36
CA HIS A 20 3.45 -5.19 -23.02
C HIS A 20 4.02 -5.29 -21.61
N SER A 21 5.28 -4.93 -21.44
CA SER A 21 5.94 -4.88 -20.14
C SER A 21 6.69 -3.57 -20.02
N PHE A 22 6.49 -2.86 -18.92
CA PHE A 22 7.18 -1.61 -18.62
C PHE A 22 7.69 -1.65 -17.19
N THR A 23 9.00 -1.47 -17.02
CA THR A 23 9.67 -1.44 -15.71
C THR A 23 10.27 -0.07 -15.46
N TYR A 24 10.09 0.46 -14.25
CA TYR A 24 10.73 1.70 -13.82
C TYR A 24 11.06 1.66 -12.33
N ASN A 25 12.04 2.45 -11.94
CA ASN A 25 12.48 2.55 -10.55
C ASN A 25 11.52 3.44 -9.75
N ILE A 26 11.30 3.07 -8.50
CA ILE A 26 10.51 3.83 -7.54
C ILE A 26 11.16 3.80 -6.17
N PHE A 27 10.79 4.76 -5.34
CA PHE A 27 10.95 4.65 -3.90
C PHE A 27 9.59 4.88 -3.24
N MET A 28 9.39 4.32 -2.05
CA MET A 28 8.19 4.51 -1.22
C MET A 28 8.61 4.68 0.24
N MET A 29 7.87 5.52 0.95
CA MET A 29 8.05 5.73 2.38
C MET A 29 7.30 4.64 3.14
N TYR A 30 7.98 3.97 4.08
CA TYR A 30 7.36 3.06 5.03
C TYR A 30 7.37 3.71 6.42
N LEU A 31 6.22 4.24 6.83
CA LEU A 31 6.12 5.13 7.99
C LEU A 31 5.23 4.51 9.06
N ASN A 32 5.70 4.47 10.30
CA ASN A 32 4.82 4.28 11.46
C ASN A 32 3.87 5.48 11.55
N ILE A 33 2.57 5.25 11.41
CA ILE A 33 1.59 6.33 11.33
C ILE A 33 1.46 7.15 12.61
N ASP A 34 1.87 6.59 13.75
CA ASP A 34 1.84 7.28 15.04
C ASP A 34 3.03 8.22 15.25
N GLU A 35 4.10 8.07 14.47
CA GLU A 35 5.34 8.83 14.60
C GLU A 35 5.56 9.83 13.45
N ILE A 36 4.64 9.90 12.48
CA ILE A 36 4.78 10.72 11.27
C ILE A 36 5.18 12.16 11.60
N ASP A 37 4.46 12.80 12.53
CA ASP A 37 4.73 14.20 12.89
C ASP A 37 6.12 14.36 13.53
N ASP A 38 6.58 13.39 14.31
CA ASP A 38 7.89 13.44 14.97
C ASP A 38 9.05 13.13 14.04
N ILE A 39 8.84 12.25 13.05
CA ILE A 39 9.82 11.96 12.00
C ILE A 39 10.06 13.22 11.17
N PHE A 40 9.00 13.89 10.74
CA PHE A 40 9.13 15.04 9.85
C PHE A 40 9.59 16.33 10.54
N LYS A 41 9.46 16.46 11.87
CA LYS A 41 10.05 17.60 12.62
C LYS A 41 11.57 17.71 12.44
N LYS A 42 12.26 16.62 12.09
CA LYS A 42 13.72 16.57 11.96
C LYS A 42 14.24 17.12 10.62
N TYR A 43 13.38 17.33 9.63
CA TYR A 43 13.78 17.67 8.27
C TYR A 43 13.10 18.96 7.82
N LEU A 44 13.87 20.01 7.50
CA LEU A 44 13.31 21.32 7.14
C LEU A 44 12.50 21.32 5.83
N LEU A 45 12.86 20.41 4.91
CA LEU A 45 12.25 20.31 3.58
C LEU A 45 11.14 19.26 3.50
N TRP A 46 10.99 18.42 4.53
CA TRP A 46 10.01 17.33 4.59
C TRP A 46 9.05 17.62 5.73
N GLY A 47 7.75 17.49 5.53
CA GLY A 47 6.81 18.00 6.52
C GLY A 47 5.37 17.62 6.29
N THR A 48 4.52 18.04 7.23
CA THR A 48 3.06 18.05 7.05
C THR A 48 2.57 19.44 6.60
N GLN A 49 3.48 20.43 6.57
CA GLN A 49 3.20 21.82 6.24
C GLN A 49 3.06 22.08 4.73
N LYS A 50 2.41 23.19 4.37
CA LYS A 50 2.01 23.50 2.98
C LYS A 50 3.19 23.74 2.04
N PHE A 51 4.33 24.21 2.55
CA PHE A 51 5.51 24.58 1.75
C PHE A 51 6.63 23.53 1.76
N SER A 52 6.39 22.36 2.35
CA SER A 52 7.36 21.26 2.33
C SER A 52 7.47 20.65 0.91
N PHE A 53 8.70 20.37 0.48
CA PHE A 53 8.96 19.75 -0.83
C PHE A 53 8.44 18.32 -0.89
N ALA A 54 8.62 17.56 0.19
CA ALA A 54 8.03 16.25 0.41
C ALA A 54 7.01 16.36 1.55
N ARG A 55 5.73 16.13 1.25
CA ARG A 55 4.63 16.39 2.17
C ARG A 55 3.78 15.16 2.43
N PHE A 56 3.68 14.75 3.70
CA PHE A 56 2.62 13.86 4.13
C PHE A 56 1.33 14.67 4.32
N ARG A 57 0.27 14.32 3.60
CA ARG A 57 -1.00 15.05 3.63
C ARG A 57 -2.10 14.09 4.01
N ARG A 58 -2.72 14.32 5.18
CA ARG A 58 -3.82 13.50 5.70
C ARG A 58 -4.96 13.35 4.70
N THR A 59 -5.24 14.36 3.87
CA THR A 59 -6.32 14.32 2.87
C THR A 59 -6.07 13.41 1.69
N ASP A 60 -4.83 12.95 1.50
CA ASP A 60 -4.45 12.04 0.40
C ASP A 60 -4.65 10.57 0.78
N HIS A 61 -5.16 10.32 2.00
CA HIS A 61 -5.35 9.00 2.59
C HIS A 61 -6.78 8.77 3.07
N PHE A 62 -7.17 7.52 3.13
CA PHE A 62 -8.53 7.08 3.45
C PHE A 62 -9.10 7.62 4.77
N GLY A 63 -10.42 7.76 4.81
CA GLY A 63 -11.20 8.03 6.00
C GLY A 63 -11.45 9.53 6.26
N ASN A 64 -11.94 9.84 7.46
CA ASN A 64 -12.28 11.22 7.81
C ASN A 64 -11.01 12.04 8.04
N ASN A 65 -10.81 13.08 7.22
CA ASN A 65 -9.66 13.99 7.29
C ASN A 65 -9.55 14.77 8.61
N ARG A 66 -10.62 14.84 9.40
CA ARG A 66 -10.63 15.45 10.74
C ARG A 66 -10.17 14.50 11.84
N LEU A 67 -10.05 13.20 11.53
CA LEU A 67 -9.56 12.19 12.46
C LEU A 67 -8.11 11.82 12.12
N PRO A 68 -7.29 11.51 13.15
CA PRO A 68 -6.00 10.88 12.94
C PRO A 68 -6.13 9.65 12.05
N LEU A 69 -5.17 9.46 11.13
CA LEU A 69 -5.20 8.34 10.18
C LEU A 69 -5.29 7.01 10.92
N ASN A 70 -4.55 6.85 12.01
CA ASN A 70 -4.59 5.67 12.87
C ASN A 70 -6.02 5.29 13.32
N LYS A 71 -6.79 6.26 13.83
CA LYS A 71 -8.18 6.01 14.24
C LYS A 71 -9.07 5.60 13.07
N SER A 72 -8.84 6.16 11.88
CA SER A 72 -9.62 5.84 10.69
C SER A 72 -9.34 4.41 10.21
N ILE A 73 -8.07 4.00 10.22
CA ILE A 73 -7.65 2.66 9.82
C ILE A 73 -8.13 1.59 10.82
N ARG A 74 -7.95 1.82 12.13
CA ARG A 74 -8.45 0.86 13.14
C ARG A 74 -9.96 0.69 13.06
N LYS A 75 -10.69 1.79 12.85
CA LYS A 75 -12.15 1.75 12.67
C LYS A 75 -12.52 0.92 11.45
N LEU A 76 -11.88 1.14 10.31
CA LEU A 76 -12.11 0.37 9.08
C LEU A 76 -11.90 -1.13 9.30
N VAL A 77 -10.78 -1.51 9.92
CA VAL A 77 -10.50 -2.94 10.20
C VAL A 77 -11.57 -3.54 11.09
N PHE A 78 -11.96 -2.83 12.15
CA PHE A 78 -12.99 -3.31 13.06
C PHE A 78 -14.34 -3.47 12.38
N GLU A 79 -14.76 -2.51 11.53
CA GLU A 79 -16.04 -2.56 10.81
C GLU A 79 -16.09 -3.70 9.78
N GLU A 80 -15.00 -3.98 9.07
CA GLU A 80 -14.98 -5.00 8.01
C GLU A 80 -14.71 -6.42 8.54
N THR A 81 -14.03 -6.55 9.67
CA THR A 81 -13.48 -7.85 10.12
C THR A 81 -13.90 -8.24 11.54
N GLY A 82 -14.43 -7.29 12.33
CA GLY A 82 -14.66 -7.45 13.76
C GLY A 82 -13.39 -7.51 14.61
N LYS A 83 -12.20 -7.50 14.00
CA LYS A 83 -10.91 -7.59 14.71
C LYS A 83 -10.47 -6.21 15.20
N LYS A 84 -9.95 -6.17 16.42
CA LYS A 84 -9.35 -4.97 17.00
C LYS A 84 -7.84 -5.05 16.86
N ILE A 85 -7.27 -4.15 16.07
CA ILE A 85 -5.82 -3.95 16.00
C ILE A 85 -5.41 -3.11 17.19
N ASP A 86 -4.47 -3.60 18.00
CA ASP A 86 -3.93 -2.90 19.18
C ASP A 86 -2.43 -2.61 19.07
N GLY A 87 -1.71 -3.19 18.11
CA GLY A 87 -0.29 -2.88 17.86
C GLY A 87 -0.07 -1.71 16.90
N SER A 88 1.15 -1.61 16.39
CA SER A 88 1.58 -0.56 15.46
C SER A 88 0.96 -0.71 14.08
N ILE A 89 0.83 0.41 13.36
CA ILE A 89 0.36 0.42 11.97
C ILE A 89 1.39 1.18 11.14
N TYR A 90 1.88 0.53 10.09
CA TYR A 90 2.80 1.12 9.15
C TYR A 90 2.13 1.38 7.82
N LEU A 91 2.51 2.46 7.16
CA LEU A 91 2.01 2.87 5.86
C LEU A 91 3.15 2.89 4.84
N LEU A 92 3.02 2.06 3.80
CA LEU A 92 3.84 2.13 2.60
C LEU A 92 3.14 3.02 1.57
N THR A 93 3.70 4.20 1.31
CA THR A 93 3.10 5.21 0.42
C THR A 93 4.14 6.10 -0.25
N ASN A 94 3.74 6.77 -1.33
CA ASN A 94 4.40 8.00 -1.77
C ASN A 94 3.87 9.21 -1.00
N LEU A 95 4.73 10.20 -0.78
CA LEU A 95 4.34 11.52 -0.30
C LEU A 95 3.91 12.41 -1.48
N SER A 96 3.34 13.56 -1.18
CA SER A 96 3.19 14.61 -2.19
C SER A 96 4.53 15.30 -2.40
N TYR A 97 5.00 15.35 -3.65
CA TYR A 97 6.23 16.04 -4.05
C TYR A 97 5.88 17.25 -4.90
N PHE A 98 6.40 18.43 -4.53
CA PHE A 98 6.13 19.70 -5.23
C PHE A 98 4.63 20.00 -5.43
N GLY A 99 3.78 19.58 -4.49
CA GLY A 99 2.33 19.77 -4.54
C GLY A 99 1.57 18.79 -5.44
N TYR A 100 2.26 17.88 -6.13
CA TYR A 100 1.67 16.77 -6.87
C TYR A 100 1.72 15.50 -6.01
N CYS A 101 0.67 14.70 -6.03
CA CYS A 101 0.63 13.42 -5.32
C CYS A 101 0.16 12.36 -6.31
N PHE A 102 1.05 11.42 -6.65
CA PHE A 102 0.71 10.25 -7.46
C PHE A 102 0.85 9.00 -6.62
N ASN A 103 -0.28 8.60 -6.04
CA ASN A 103 -0.36 7.48 -5.11
C ASN A 103 -1.44 6.50 -5.60
N PRO A 104 -1.16 5.72 -6.66
CA PRO A 104 -2.15 4.80 -7.23
C PRO A 104 -2.54 3.69 -6.24
N VAL A 105 -1.62 3.34 -5.34
CA VAL A 105 -1.87 2.38 -4.27
C VAL A 105 -0.99 2.69 -3.05
N SER A 106 -1.58 2.58 -1.86
CA SER A 106 -0.92 2.60 -0.57
C SER A 106 -1.24 1.34 0.21
N PHE A 107 -0.30 0.88 1.03
CA PHE A 107 -0.47 -0.34 1.83
C PHE A 107 -0.31 -0.06 3.31
N TYR A 108 -1.30 -0.46 4.11
CA TYR A 108 -1.22 -0.42 5.56
C TYR A 108 -0.91 -1.81 6.10
N TYR A 109 0.13 -1.91 6.93
CA TYR A 109 0.52 -3.12 7.62
C TYR A 109 0.15 -2.97 9.09
N CYS A 110 -0.87 -3.70 9.52
CA CYS A 110 -1.43 -3.62 10.86
C CYS A 110 -0.95 -4.80 11.71
N TYR A 111 -0.30 -4.49 12.82
CA TYR A 111 0.32 -5.48 13.69
C TYR A 111 -0.46 -5.64 15.00
N ALA A 112 -0.38 -6.83 15.58
CA ALA A 112 -0.73 -7.09 16.96
C ALA A 112 0.33 -6.51 17.92
N THR A 113 0.03 -6.49 19.21
CA THR A 113 0.95 -6.03 20.26
C THR A 113 2.23 -6.88 20.37
N ASN A 114 2.20 -8.12 19.87
CA ASN A 114 3.36 -9.02 19.79
C ASN A 114 4.13 -8.89 18.45
N GLU A 115 3.93 -7.80 17.72
CA GLU A 115 4.53 -7.52 16.40
C GLU A 115 4.19 -8.53 15.29
N LYS A 116 3.16 -9.37 15.48
CA LYS A 116 2.66 -10.24 14.40
C LYS A 116 1.81 -9.45 13.42
N LEU A 117 2.09 -9.55 12.13
CA LEU A 117 1.26 -8.95 11.07
C LEU A 117 -0.09 -9.66 10.98
N GLU A 118 -1.18 -8.93 11.26
CA GLU A 118 -2.54 -9.47 11.27
C GLU A 118 -3.35 -9.08 10.05
N VAL A 119 -3.21 -7.84 9.59
CA VAL A 119 -4.05 -7.28 8.51
C VAL A 119 -3.19 -6.45 7.58
N ILE A 120 -3.39 -6.64 6.28
CA ILE A 120 -2.87 -5.73 5.24
C ILE A 120 -4.07 -4.99 4.66
N ILE A 121 -3.96 -3.69 4.44
CA ILE A 121 -4.99 -2.92 3.75
C ILE A 121 -4.39 -2.32 2.50
N ALA A 122 -4.96 -2.61 1.33
CA ALA A 122 -4.61 -1.93 0.09
C ALA A 122 -5.60 -0.79 -0.16
N GLU A 123 -5.12 0.44 -0.01
CA GLU A 123 -5.82 1.65 -0.41
C GLU A 123 -5.50 1.94 -1.88
N VAL A 124 -6.48 1.78 -2.76
CA VAL A 124 -6.34 1.98 -4.20
C VAL A 124 -7.08 3.24 -4.60
N THR A 125 -6.39 4.17 -5.23
CA THR A 125 -6.96 5.42 -5.72
C THR A 125 -7.07 5.38 -7.23
N ASN A 126 -8.29 5.54 -7.74
CA ASN A 126 -8.57 5.57 -9.17
C ASN A 126 -8.28 6.96 -9.74
N THR A 127 -7.22 7.08 -10.53
CA THR A 127 -6.91 8.31 -11.28
C THR A 127 -7.49 8.20 -12.70
N PRO A 128 -8.16 9.24 -13.25
CA PRO A 128 -8.25 10.63 -12.78
C PRO A 128 -9.45 10.96 -11.88
N TRP A 129 -10.37 10.03 -11.62
CA TRP A 129 -11.64 10.33 -10.94
C TRP A 129 -11.53 10.58 -9.43
N GLY A 130 -10.39 10.25 -8.80
CA GLY A 130 -10.09 10.55 -7.40
C GLY A 130 -10.82 9.69 -6.38
N GLU A 131 -11.52 8.63 -6.82
CA GLU A 131 -12.19 7.70 -5.92
C GLU A 131 -11.18 6.76 -5.26
N THR A 132 -11.27 6.63 -3.94
CA THR A 132 -10.39 5.76 -3.15
C THR A 132 -11.19 4.60 -2.58
N CYS A 133 -10.68 3.39 -2.71
CA CYS A 133 -11.25 2.18 -2.11
C CYS A 133 -10.20 1.43 -1.29
N CYS A 134 -10.62 0.93 -0.13
CA CYS A 134 -9.79 0.09 0.71
C CYS A 134 -10.20 -1.38 0.63
N TYR A 135 -9.22 -2.23 0.35
CA TYR A 135 -9.34 -3.68 0.45
C TYR A 135 -8.70 -4.13 1.75
N VAL A 136 -9.51 -4.56 2.70
CA VAL A 136 -9.05 -5.10 3.99
C VAL A 136 -8.76 -6.58 3.78
N LEU A 137 -7.49 -6.96 3.84
CA LEU A 137 -7.00 -8.30 3.56
C LEU A 137 -6.80 -9.04 4.88
N THR A 138 -7.80 -9.87 5.22
CA THR A 138 -7.80 -10.75 6.39
C THR A 138 -8.03 -12.20 5.97
N ASP A 139 -7.30 -13.13 6.58
CA ASP A 139 -7.51 -14.58 6.58
C ASP A 139 -8.06 -15.23 5.29
N ASN A 140 -7.15 -15.63 4.41
CA ASN A 140 -7.13 -16.91 3.68
C ASN A 140 -5.70 -17.13 3.17
N LEU A 141 -4.79 -17.13 4.13
CA LEU A 141 -3.35 -17.26 3.95
C LEU A 141 -3.05 -18.69 3.51
N THR A 142 -3.06 -18.96 2.21
CA THR A 142 -2.27 -20.08 1.72
C THR A 142 -0.84 -19.57 1.63
N ASP A 143 0.07 -20.14 2.42
CA ASP A 143 1.50 -19.92 2.20
C ASP A 143 1.80 -20.43 0.78
N PHE A 144 1.99 -19.49 -0.14
CA PHE A 144 2.26 -19.82 -1.54
C PHE A 144 3.70 -20.32 -1.70
N GLU A 145 4.61 -19.67 -0.99
CA GLU A 145 6.04 -19.98 -0.81
C GLU A 145 6.46 -19.49 0.59
N SER A 146 7.61 -19.93 1.11
CA SER A 146 8.04 -19.84 2.52
C SER A 146 8.06 -18.45 3.19
N ASN A 147 7.67 -17.36 2.52
CA ASN A 147 7.55 -16.00 3.08
C ASN A 147 6.50 -15.12 2.35
N MET A 148 5.57 -15.68 1.58
CA MET A 148 4.55 -14.91 0.85
C MET A 148 3.12 -15.33 1.19
N LYS A 149 2.27 -14.32 1.40
CA LYS A 149 0.85 -14.45 1.73
C LYS A 149 0.00 -14.13 0.50
N ARG A 150 -0.83 -15.09 0.06
CA ARG A 150 -1.77 -14.91 -1.06
C ARG A 150 -3.14 -14.44 -0.57
N PHE A 151 -3.75 -13.51 -1.31
CA PHE A 151 -5.08 -12.97 -1.04
C PHE A 151 -5.87 -12.84 -2.34
N GLN A 152 -7.17 -13.13 -2.26
CA GLN A 152 -8.10 -12.99 -3.38
C GLN A 152 -9.27 -12.09 -2.97
N PRO A 153 -9.05 -10.77 -2.79
CA PRO A 153 -10.12 -9.88 -2.38
C PRO A 153 -11.22 -9.81 -3.44
N GLN A 154 -12.46 -9.69 -3.01
CA GLN A 154 -13.56 -9.41 -3.94
C GLN A 154 -13.48 -7.97 -4.42
N LYS A 155 -13.68 -7.75 -5.72
CA LYS A 155 -13.57 -6.45 -6.36
C LYS A 155 -14.68 -5.50 -5.91
N LYS A 156 -14.29 -4.38 -5.29
CA LYS A 156 -15.21 -3.37 -4.76
C LYS A 156 -15.44 -2.18 -5.72
N MET A 157 -14.56 -1.94 -6.71
CA MET A 157 -14.70 -0.82 -7.68
C MET A 157 -14.14 -1.13 -9.09
N HIS A 158 -14.59 -0.35 -10.07
CA HIS A 158 -13.99 -0.24 -11.41
C HIS A 158 -12.69 0.57 -11.36
N VAL A 159 -11.57 -0.08 -11.02
CA VAL A 159 -10.22 0.55 -11.02
C VAL A 159 -9.65 0.78 -12.44
N SER A 160 -10.39 0.41 -13.50
CA SER A 160 -10.06 0.75 -14.88
C SER A 160 -11.32 0.66 -15.76
N PRO A 161 -11.59 1.65 -16.63
CA PRO A 161 -12.70 1.61 -17.58
C PRO A 161 -12.57 0.47 -18.61
N PHE A 162 -11.38 -0.14 -18.73
CA PHE A 162 -11.10 -1.22 -19.67
C PHE A 162 -11.11 -2.62 -19.03
N MET A 163 -11.45 -2.73 -17.74
CA MET A 163 -11.50 -4.01 -17.04
C MET A 163 -12.93 -4.43 -16.70
N PRO A 164 -13.37 -5.64 -17.10
CA PRO A 164 -14.64 -6.21 -16.67
C PRO A 164 -14.74 -6.29 -15.14
N MET A 165 -15.97 -6.28 -14.60
CA MET A 165 -16.20 -6.51 -13.17
C MET A 165 -15.92 -7.95 -12.77
N ASP A 166 -16.20 -8.91 -13.66
CA ASP A 166 -15.91 -10.33 -13.46
C ASP A 166 -14.42 -10.63 -13.68
N VAL A 167 -13.57 -10.25 -12.73
CA VAL A 167 -12.16 -10.67 -12.66
C VAL A 167 -11.83 -11.00 -11.20
N ASP A 168 -11.18 -12.13 -10.97
CA ASP A 168 -10.66 -12.53 -9.67
C ASP A 168 -9.35 -11.78 -9.41
N TYR A 169 -9.19 -11.19 -8.23
CA TYR A 169 -7.91 -10.65 -7.80
C TYR A 169 -7.02 -11.78 -7.27
N ASP A 170 -5.72 -11.68 -7.53
CA ASP A 170 -4.72 -12.59 -7.00
C ASP A 170 -3.49 -11.82 -6.53
N TRP A 171 -3.44 -11.50 -5.25
CA TRP A 171 -2.42 -10.63 -4.68
C TRP A 171 -1.50 -11.41 -3.75
N LEU A 172 -0.19 -11.15 -3.85
CA LEU A 172 0.83 -11.76 -3.00
C LEU A 172 1.58 -10.66 -2.26
N PHE A 173 1.74 -10.81 -0.96
CA PHE A 173 2.50 -9.90 -0.12
C PHE A 173 3.54 -10.68 0.67
N SER A 174 4.79 -10.22 0.65
CA SER A 174 5.75 -10.65 1.67
C SER A 174 5.52 -9.87 2.96
N ASN A 175 6.03 -10.39 4.08
CA ASN A 175 6.16 -9.57 5.27
C ASN A 175 7.21 -8.47 5.00
N PRO A 176 7.00 -7.23 5.47
CA PRO A 176 8.06 -6.23 5.47
C PRO A 176 9.25 -6.74 6.29
N SER A 177 10.44 -6.74 5.69
CA SER A 177 11.74 -7.01 6.32
C SER A 177 12.81 -6.27 5.52
N ASP A 178 14.00 -6.84 5.30
CA ASP A 178 15.00 -6.36 4.33
C ASP A 178 14.55 -6.52 2.87
N SER A 179 13.33 -6.99 2.60
CA SER A 179 12.68 -6.85 1.30
C SER A 179 11.17 -6.79 1.47
N LEU A 180 10.45 -6.14 0.55
CA LEU A 180 9.00 -6.13 0.55
C LEU A 180 8.47 -6.33 -0.86
N LYS A 181 7.89 -7.49 -1.15
CA LYS A 181 7.32 -7.82 -2.46
C LYS A 181 5.80 -7.70 -2.41
N VAL A 182 5.22 -7.08 -3.44
CA VAL A 182 3.77 -6.92 -3.58
C VAL A 182 3.34 -7.27 -5.00
N MET A 183 2.83 -8.47 -5.25
CA MET A 183 2.32 -8.82 -6.59
C MET A 183 0.82 -8.62 -6.60
N MET A 184 0.27 -8.00 -7.66
CA MET A 184 -1.17 -7.78 -7.79
C MET A 184 -1.65 -8.26 -9.16
N GLY A 185 -2.04 -9.51 -9.25
CA GLY A 185 -2.64 -10.10 -10.44
C GLY A 185 -4.16 -9.95 -10.49
N ASN A 186 -4.68 -10.11 -11.70
CA ASN A 186 -6.09 -10.37 -11.98
C ASN A 186 -6.20 -11.66 -12.80
N SER A 187 -7.23 -12.45 -12.61
CA SER A 187 -7.55 -13.59 -13.48
C SER A 187 -9.03 -13.60 -13.86
N LYS A 188 -9.39 -14.17 -15.01
CA LYS A 188 -10.77 -14.44 -15.41
C LYS A 188 -10.80 -15.72 -16.23
N ASN A 189 -11.63 -16.70 -15.87
CA ASN A 189 -11.79 -17.97 -16.61
C ASN A 189 -10.43 -18.67 -16.90
N GLU A 190 -9.58 -18.84 -15.87
CA GLU A 190 -8.20 -19.35 -15.98
C GLU A 190 -7.20 -18.46 -16.78
N GLU A 191 -7.65 -17.35 -17.35
CA GLU A 191 -6.79 -16.38 -18.04
C GLU A 191 -6.21 -15.37 -17.05
N ARG A 192 -4.88 -15.18 -17.03
CA ARG A 192 -4.19 -14.31 -16.05
C ARG A 192 -3.68 -13.00 -16.67
N PHE A 193 -4.12 -11.87 -16.11
CA PHE A 193 -3.62 -10.52 -16.37
C PHE A 193 -2.81 -10.04 -15.15
N PHE A 194 -1.49 -10.07 -15.22
CA PHE A 194 -0.62 -9.76 -14.08
C PHE A 194 -0.16 -8.31 -14.05
N LYS A 195 -0.35 -7.59 -12.93
CA LYS A 195 0.41 -6.38 -12.61
C LYS A 195 1.43 -6.72 -11.52
N ASN A 196 2.72 -6.72 -11.83
CA ASN A 196 3.76 -7.16 -10.90
C ASN A 196 4.43 -5.94 -10.23
N LEU A 197 4.14 -5.70 -8.96
CA LEU A 197 4.80 -4.64 -8.17
C LEU A 197 5.96 -5.23 -7.34
N ASN A 198 7.12 -5.42 -7.97
CA ASN A 198 8.30 -5.95 -7.30
C ASN A 198 9.10 -4.87 -6.57
N VAL A 199 8.64 -4.49 -5.37
CA VAL A 199 9.44 -3.64 -4.49
C VAL A 199 10.55 -4.47 -3.83
N LEU A 200 11.73 -3.89 -3.67
CA LEU A 200 12.85 -4.45 -2.92
C LEU A 200 13.11 -3.48 -1.76
N ASN A 201 13.59 -3.96 -0.61
CA ASN A 201 14.12 -3.04 0.40
C ASN A 201 15.61 -2.89 0.11
N PHE A 202 16.12 -1.71 0.41
CA PHE A 202 17.49 -1.56 0.86
C PHE A 202 17.42 -0.93 2.23
N CYS A 203 17.53 -1.77 3.26
CA CYS A 203 17.75 -1.29 4.61
C CYS A 203 19.20 -0.80 4.70
N SER A 204 19.38 0.52 4.70
CA SER A 204 20.47 1.30 5.33
C SER A 204 20.93 2.46 4.44
N VAL A 205 20.11 3.50 4.36
CA VAL A 205 20.69 4.83 4.53
C VAL A 205 19.91 5.41 5.69
N GLY A 206 20.55 5.49 6.86
CA GLY A 206 20.05 6.35 7.92
C GLY A 206 19.68 7.67 7.27
N LEU A 207 18.54 8.24 7.62
CA LEU A 207 18.13 9.53 7.08
C LEU A 207 19.26 10.54 7.31
N VAL A 208 20.11 10.75 6.29
CA VAL A 208 21.17 11.75 6.22
C VAL A 208 20.65 12.87 5.34
#